data_AF-A0A4Q9L0W6-F1
#
_entry.id   AF-A0A4Q9L0W6-F1
#
_cell.length_a   1.000
_cell.length_b   1.000
_cell.length_c   1.000
_cell.angle_alpha   90.00
_cell.angle_beta   90.00
_cell.angle_gamma   90.00
#
_symmetry.space_group_name_H-M   'P 1'
#
loop_
_entity.id
_entity.type
_entity.pdbx_description
1 polymer ?
#
loop_
_entity_poly.entity_id
_entity_poly.type
_entity_poly.pdbx_seq_one_letter_code
_entity_poly.pdbx_strand_id
1 'polypeptide(L)'
;KLSSRSLNLTFKLNIEEWLTVFIKQLCLKFERVMFFHVLKQNFSEIEKERQTQLNETFKEITNLTPFCDEIKSFFVTLKNEIRSSTYVCFYLHSVCDSVFRFIFTKFINENGFDHEILQEDGTDAIPIMQKNILLFFSYFFKSALTEYFKTEGFIKKKRIIWE
;
A
#
# COMPACT_ATOMS: atom_id res chain seq x y z
N LYS A 1 -19.60 1.33 38.86
CA LYS A 1 -19.18 0.85 37.51
C LYS A 1 -18.67 2.05 36.73
N LEU A 2 -17.35 2.25 36.62
CA LEU A 2 -16.79 3.20 35.66
C LEU A 2 -17.25 2.74 34.27
N SER A 3 -17.90 3.61 33.50
CA SER A 3 -18.18 3.28 32.10
C SER A 3 -16.85 2.93 31.44
N SER A 4 -16.78 1.81 30.73
CA SER A 4 -15.56 1.43 30.01
C SER A 4 -15.41 2.39 28.83
N ARG A 5 -14.96 3.61 29.10
CA ARG A 5 -14.73 4.65 28.10
C ARG A 5 -13.82 4.05 27.05
N SER A 6 -14.27 4.08 25.81
CA SER A 6 -13.48 3.57 24.69
C SER A 6 -12.71 4.72 24.10
N LEU A 7 -11.42 4.51 23.83
CA LEU A 7 -10.59 5.49 23.15
C LEU A 7 -10.86 5.42 21.64
N ASN A 8 -10.73 6.56 20.98
CA ASN A 8 -10.72 6.63 19.53
C ASN A 8 -9.34 7.15 19.12
N LEU A 9 -8.55 6.31 18.46
CA LEU A 9 -7.25 6.69 17.92
C LEU A 9 -7.36 6.84 16.41
N THR A 10 -6.90 7.97 15.90
CA THR A 10 -6.86 8.28 14.48
C THR A 10 -5.43 8.56 14.09
N PHE A 11 -4.89 7.73 13.19
CA PHE A 11 -3.56 7.88 12.62
C PHE A 11 -3.68 8.49 11.24
N LYS A 12 -3.07 9.65 11.02
CA LYS A 12 -2.87 10.22 9.70
C LYS A 12 -1.47 9.82 9.24
N LEU A 13 -1.40 8.95 8.24
CA LEU A 13 -0.15 8.38 7.74
C LEU A 13 0.23 9.09 6.44
N ASN A 14 1.40 9.72 6.43
CA ASN A 14 2.09 10.04 5.18
C ASN A 14 2.83 8.78 4.73
N ILE A 15 2.56 8.32 3.50
CA ILE A 15 3.07 7.05 2.98
C ILE A 15 4.20 7.22 1.97
N GLU A 16 4.66 8.44 1.67
CA GLU A 16 5.64 8.71 0.60
C GLU A 16 6.95 7.90 0.72
N GLU A 17 7.48 7.79 1.94
CA GLU A 17 8.71 7.01 2.20
C GLU A 17 8.46 5.51 2.01
N TRP A 18 7.38 4.99 2.58
CA TRP A 18 6.95 3.60 2.37
C TRP A 18 6.66 3.30 0.91
N LEU A 19 6.11 4.27 0.16
CA LEU A 19 5.83 4.13 -1.26
C LEU A 19 7.13 4.00 -2.07
N THR A 20 8.15 4.78 -1.70
CA THR A 20 9.48 4.70 -2.32
C THR A 20 10.11 3.32 -2.12
N VAL A 21 10.05 2.78 -0.90
CA VAL A 21 10.53 1.43 -0.59
C VAL A 21 9.70 0.37 -1.33
N PHE A 22 8.38 0.53 -1.30
CA PHE A 22 7.43 -0.39 -1.93
C PHE A 22 7.68 -0.54 -3.44
N ILE A 23 7.80 0.57 -4.18
CA ILE A 23 8.06 0.57 -5.63
C ILE A 23 9.34 -0.20 -5.95
N LYS A 24 10.41 0.02 -5.19
CA LYS A 24 11.69 -0.68 -5.36
C LYS A 24 11.53 -2.19 -5.15
N GLN A 25 10.87 -2.60 -4.06
CA GLN A 25 10.67 -4.02 -3.79
C GLN A 25 9.75 -4.71 -4.78
N LEU A 26 8.71 -4.01 -5.22
CA LEU A 26 7.77 -4.50 -6.21
C LEU A 26 8.48 -4.77 -7.55
N CYS A 27 9.34 -3.85 -7.99
CA CYS A 27 10.13 -4.03 -9.20
C CYS A 27 11.12 -5.19 -9.08
N LEU A 28 11.77 -5.35 -7.92
CA LEU A 28 12.67 -6.48 -7.67
C LEU A 28 11.95 -7.83 -7.71
N LYS A 29 10.69 -7.90 -7.25
CA LYS A 29 9.92 -9.16 -7.26
C LYS A 29 9.34 -9.54 -8.61
N PHE A 30 8.85 -8.56 -9.37
CA PHE A 30 8.33 -8.83 -10.70
C PHE A 30 9.42 -8.92 -11.77
N GLU A 31 10.62 -8.42 -11.50
CA GLU A 31 11.61 -8.11 -12.53
C GLU A 31 11.12 -7.02 -13.48
N ARG A 32 12.04 -6.36 -14.20
CA ARG A 32 11.77 -5.11 -14.94
C ARG A 32 10.57 -5.22 -15.89
N VAL A 33 10.54 -6.23 -16.76
CA VAL A 33 9.53 -6.32 -17.83
C VAL A 33 8.14 -6.55 -17.25
N MET A 34 8.00 -7.52 -16.35
CA MET A 34 6.70 -7.83 -15.75
C MET A 34 6.23 -6.69 -14.84
N PHE A 35 7.14 -5.99 -14.17
CA PHE A 35 6.80 -4.85 -13.33
C PHE A 35 6.03 -3.79 -14.13
N PHE A 36 6.58 -3.30 -15.24
CA PHE A 36 5.91 -2.29 -16.06
C PHE A 36 4.67 -2.83 -16.75
N HIS A 37 4.67 -4.11 -17.16
CA HIS A 37 3.48 -4.75 -17.71
C HIS A 37 2.32 -4.70 -16.72
N VAL A 38 2.53 -5.16 -15.47
CA VAL A 38 1.52 -5.17 -14.42
C VAL A 38 1.09 -3.76 -14.03
N LEU A 39 2.00 -2.78 -14.00
CA LEU A 39 1.65 -1.39 -13.71
C LEU A 39 0.74 -0.74 -14.77
N LYS A 40 0.73 -1.25 -16.00
CA LYS A 40 -0.10 -0.73 -17.10
C LYS A 40 -1.42 -1.48 -17.26
N GLN A 41 -1.64 -2.55 -16.51
CA GLN A 41 -2.87 -3.34 -16.62
C GLN A 41 -4.12 -2.57 -16.16
N ASN A 42 -5.24 -2.87 -16.83
CA ASN A 42 -6.55 -2.38 -16.42
C ASN A 42 -7.18 -3.34 -15.40
N PHE A 43 -7.13 -2.98 -14.13
CA PHE A 43 -7.84 -3.69 -13.06
C PHE A 43 -9.32 -3.31 -13.04
N SER A 44 -10.19 -4.27 -12.68
CA SER A 44 -11.63 -4.07 -12.62
C SER A 44 -12.01 -3.00 -11.59
N GLU A 45 -13.03 -2.20 -11.90
CA GLU A 45 -13.63 -1.27 -10.94
C GLU A 45 -14.49 -2.01 -9.90
N ILE A 46 -14.93 -3.24 -10.21
CA ILE A 46 -15.71 -4.08 -9.31
C ILE A 46 -14.78 -4.68 -8.25
N GLU A 47 -15.01 -4.35 -6.98
CA GLU A 47 -14.10 -4.71 -5.87
C GLU A 47 -13.81 -6.21 -5.78
N LYS A 48 -14.83 -7.06 -5.93
CA LYS A 48 -14.67 -8.52 -5.86
C LYS A 48 -13.78 -9.05 -6.99
N GLU A 49 -13.98 -8.56 -8.21
CA GLU A 49 -13.19 -8.98 -9.38
C GLU A 49 -11.75 -8.46 -9.28
N ARG A 50 -11.60 -7.19 -8.90
CA ARG A 50 -10.29 -6.58 -8.64
C ARG A 50 -9.51 -7.35 -7.59
N GLN A 51 -10.17 -7.78 -6.52
CA GLN A 51 -9.53 -8.55 -5.46
C GLN A 51 -9.05 -9.92 -5.97
N THR A 52 -9.81 -10.57 -6.85
CA THR A 52 -9.39 -11.80 -7.53
C THR A 52 -8.16 -11.55 -8.41
N GLN A 53 -8.20 -10.51 -9.25
CA GLN A 53 -7.07 -10.14 -10.11
C GLN A 53 -5.80 -9.84 -9.31
N LEU A 54 -5.92 -9.14 -8.18
CA LEU A 54 -4.79 -8.87 -7.28
C LEU A 54 -4.24 -10.15 -6.65
N ASN A 55 -5.11 -11.04 -6.16
CA ASN A 55 -4.69 -12.31 -5.59
C ASN A 55 -3.95 -13.18 -6.61
N GLU A 56 -4.38 -13.18 -7.87
CA GLU A 56 -3.71 -13.89 -8.95
C GLU A 56 -2.36 -13.24 -9.29
N THR A 57 -2.33 -11.90 -9.43
CA THR A 57 -1.12 -11.11 -9.71
C THR A 57 -0.03 -11.32 -8.65
N PHE A 58 -0.42 -11.41 -7.38
CA PHE A 58 0.49 -11.54 -6.24
C PHE A 58 0.59 -12.96 -5.68
N LYS A 59 0.05 -13.97 -6.39
CA LYS A 59 -0.03 -15.35 -5.88
C LYS A 59 1.34 -15.91 -5.45
N GLU A 60 2.38 -15.61 -6.22
CA GLU A 60 3.76 -16.07 -5.96
C GLU A 60 4.60 -15.03 -5.18
N ILE A 61 4.05 -13.84 -4.93
CA ILE A 61 4.72 -12.76 -4.19
C ILE A 61 4.25 -12.80 -2.75
N THR A 62 4.98 -13.57 -1.94
CA THR A 62 4.62 -13.79 -0.53
C THR A 62 5.07 -12.67 0.40
N ASN A 63 6.14 -11.93 0.08
CA ASN A 63 6.65 -10.86 0.92
C ASN A 63 7.48 -9.81 0.16
N LEU A 64 7.26 -8.53 0.46
CA LEU A 64 8.01 -7.38 -0.05
C LEU A 64 8.91 -6.81 1.05
N THR A 65 9.97 -7.51 1.43
CA THR A 65 10.96 -7.02 2.41
C THR A 65 11.82 -5.90 1.80
N PRO A 66 12.04 -4.75 2.47
CA PRO A 66 11.72 -4.49 3.88
C PRO A 66 10.34 -3.87 4.14
N PHE A 67 9.62 -3.43 3.11
CA PHE A 67 8.33 -2.76 3.26
C PHE A 67 7.32 -3.51 4.16
N CYS A 68 7.14 -4.81 3.92
CA CYS A 68 6.23 -5.63 4.72
C CYS A 68 6.70 -5.77 6.18
N ASP A 69 8.01 -5.82 6.42
CA ASP A 69 8.59 -5.94 7.76
C ASP A 69 8.39 -4.65 8.56
N GLU A 70 8.52 -3.49 7.90
CA GLU A 70 8.25 -2.17 8.50
C GLU A 70 6.78 -2.01 8.90
N ILE A 71 5.85 -2.34 8.00
CA ILE A 71 4.41 -2.29 8.31
C ILE A 71 4.04 -3.25 9.43
N LYS A 72 4.57 -4.47 9.40
CA LYS A 72 4.37 -5.45 10.46
C LYS A 72 4.86 -4.90 11.80
N SER A 73 6.09 -4.37 11.83
CA SER A 73 6.68 -3.79 13.04
C SER A 73 5.82 -2.66 13.60
N PHE A 74 5.34 -1.76 12.74
CA PHE A 74 4.43 -0.68 13.11
C PHE A 74 3.14 -1.20 13.76
N PHE A 75 2.45 -2.16 13.12
CA PHE A 75 1.19 -2.68 13.64
C PHE A 75 1.36 -3.48 14.92
N VAL A 76 2.37 -4.33 15.01
CA VAL A 76 2.65 -5.12 16.21
C VAL A 76 2.97 -4.21 17.38
N THR A 77 3.83 -3.21 17.17
CA THR A 77 4.18 -2.22 18.19
C THR A 77 2.94 -1.46 18.66
N LEU A 78 2.19 -0.88 17.74
CA LEU A 78 0.98 -0.12 18.07
C LEU A 78 -0.03 -0.97 18.84
N LYS A 79 -0.25 -2.22 18.42
CA LYS A 79 -1.17 -3.14 19.10
C LYS A 79 -0.73 -3.41 20.53
N ASN A 80 0.56 -3.64 20.74
CA ASN A 80 1.11 -3.96 22.05
C ASN A 80 1.03 -2.77 23.01
N GLU A 81 1.04 -1.53 22.51
CA GLU A 81 0.91 -0.32 23.34
C GLU A 81 -0.54 0.00 23.75
N ILE A 82 -1.55 -0.53 23.05
CA ILE A 82 -2.95 -0.29 23.40
C ILE A 82 -3.34 -1.11 24.64
N ARG A 83 -3.50 -0.43 25.79
CA ARG A 83 -3.90 -1.02 27.09
C ARG A 83 -5.35 -0.74 27.49
N SER A 84 -6.13 -0.11 26.62
CA SER A 84 -7.53 0.25 26.86
C SER A 84 -8.38 -0.08 25.66
N SER A 85 -9.65 -0.40 25.89
CA SER A 85 -10.65 -0.60 24.84
C SER A 85 -10.63 0.55 23.81
N THR A 86 -10.25 0.28 22.57
CA THR A 86 -9.93 1.30 21.57
C THR A 86 -10.54 0.98 20.20
N TYR A 87 -11.08 2.01 19.56
CA TYR A 87 -11.38 2.05 18.13
C TYR A 87 -10.21 2.72 17.41
N VAL A 88 -9.72 2.11 16.34
CA VAL A 88 -8.57 2.60 15.59
C VAL A 88 -8.98 2.96 14.16
N CYS A 89 -8.56 4.12 13.69
CA CYS A 89 -8.71 4.52 12.29
C CYS A 89 -7.36 4.88 11.70
N PHE A 90 -7.05 4.33 10.53
CA PHE A 90 -5.91 4.73 9.71
C PHE A 90 -6.43 5.54 8.52
N TYR A 91 -6.01 6.79 8.44
CA TYR A 91 -6.20 7.67 7.31
C TYR A 91 -4.90 7.71 6.52
N LEU A 92 -4.94 7.19 5.29
CA LEU A 92 -3.82 7.23 4.38
C LEU A 92 -4.12 8.31 3.35
N HIS A 93 -3.32 9.36 3.36
CA HIS A 93 -3.49 10.47 2.43
C HIS A 93 -2.99 10.04 1.05
N SER A 94 -3.76 10.33 0.01
CA SER A 94 -3.39 10.12 -1.37
C SER A 94 -2.13 10.92 -1.65
N VAL A 95 -1.19 10.26 -2.31
CA VAL A 95 0.04 10.91 -2.75
C VAL A 95 -0.34 11.79 -3.93
N CYS A 96 -0.16 13.11 -3.76
CA CYS A 96 -0.40 14.08 -4.82
C CYS A 96 0.39 13.70 -6.09
N ASP A 97 -0.20 13.91 -7.28
CA ASP A 97 0.39 13.54 -8.56
C ASP A 97 1.81 14.08 -8.76
N SER A 98 2.09 15.30 -8.30
CA SER A 98 3.43 15.89 -8.40
C SER A 98 4.46 15.15 -7.54
N VAL A 99 4.06 14.74 -6.34
CA VAL A 99 4.90 13.96 -5.41
C VAL A 99 5.11 12.55 -5.97
N PHE A 100 4.04 11.90 -6.45
CA PHE A 100 4.17 10.60 -7.08
C PHE A 100 5.10 10.65 -8.30
N ARG A 101 4.90 11.62 -9.20
CA ARG A 101 5.76 11.83 -10.37
C ARG A 101 7.21 12.01 -9.98
N PHE A 102 7.48 12.78 -8.92
CA PHE A 102 8.84 12.95 -8.41
C PHE A 102 9.44 11.62 -7.93
N ILE A 103 8.73 10.88 -7.06
CA ILE A 103 9.17 9.58 -6.53
C ILE A 103 9.44 8.60 -7.68
N PHE A 104 8.49 8.48 -8.62
CA PHE A 104 8.56 7.50 -9.68
C PHE A 104 9.64 7.85 -10.72
N THR A 105 9.75 9.11 -11.12
CA THR A 105 10.83 9.56 -12.04
C THR A 105 12.20 9.36 -11.41
N LYS A 106 12.35 9.65 -10.12
CA LYS A 106 13.59 9.37 -9.39
C LYS A 106 13.92 7.88 -9.42
N PHE A 107 12.93 7.02 -9.19
CA PHE A 107 13.09 5.57 -9.30
C PHE A 107 13.52 5.12 -10.72
N ILE A 108 12.91 5.64 -11.78
CA ILE A 108 13.31 5.36 -13.17
C ILE A 108 14.78 5.73 -13.40
N ASN A 109 15.18 6.94 -13.02
CA ASN A 109 16.53 7.45 -13.21
C ASN A 109 17.57 6.64 -12.43
N GLU A 110 17.29 6.33 -11.16
CA GLU A 110 18.19 5.56 -10.29
C GLU A 110 18.45 4.15 -10.82
N ASN A 111 17.50 3.57 -11.57
CA ASN A 111 17.62 2.22 -12.13
C ASN A 111 18.04 2.21 -13.61
N GLY A 112 18.34 3.37 -14.20
CA GLY A 112 18.74 3.48 -15.61
C GLY A 112 17.69 2.96 -16.59
N PHE A 113 16.40 3.07 -16.23
CA PHE A 113 15.33 2.63 -17.09
C PHE A 113 15.04 3.66 -18.18
N ASP A 114 14.66 3.18 -19.36
CA ASP A 114 14.31 4.04 -20.49
C ASP A 114 13.02 4.83 -20.19
N HIS A 115 13.02 6.13 -20.45
CA HIS A 115 11.84 6.97 -20.30
C HIS A 115 10.71 6.60 -21.26
N GLU A 116 10.96 5.89 -22.36
CA GLU A 116 9.92 5.37 -23.25
C GLU A 116 8.90 4.49 -22.52
N ILE A 117 9.30 3.82 -21.42
CA ILE A 117 8.36 2.99 -20.63
C ILE A 117 7.27 3.82 -19.95
N LEU A 118 7.48 5.13 -19.77
CA LEU A 118 6.50 6.07 -19.24
C LEU A 118 5.42 6.41 -20.27
N GLN A 119 5.56 5.91 -21.50
CA GLN A 119 4.57 6.05 -22.56
C GLN A 119 3.91 4.70 -22.88
N GLU A 120 2.67 4.75 -23.32
CA GLU A 120 1.93 3.62 -23.88
C GLU A 120 1.07 4.13 -25.04
N ASP A 121 1.30 3.59 -26.24
CA ASP A 121 0.69 4.05 -27.49
C ASP A 121 0.79 5.58 -27.73
N GLY A 122 1.91 6.18 -27.30
CA GLY A 122 2.15 7.63 -27.40
C GLY A 122 1.43 8.48 -26.35
N THR A 123 0.79 7.86 -25.36
CA THR A 123 0.12 8.53 -24.23
C THR A 123 0.92 8.39 -22.94
N ASP A 124 0.77 9.35 -22.01
CA ASP A 124 1.41 9.30 -20.69
C ASP A 124 0.82 8.16 -19.85
N ALA A 125 1.64 7.16 -19.54
CA ALA A 125 1.25 6.01 -18.74
C ALA A 125 1.36 6.27 -17.23
N ILE A 126 1.94 7.39 -16.80
CA ILE A 126 2.09 7.72 -15.37
C ILE A 126 0.76 7.63 -14.59
N PRO A 127 -0.39 8.16 -15.07
CA PRO A 127 -1.63 8.13 -14.30
C PRO A 127 -2.12 6.70 -14.01
N ILE A 128 -2.04 5.79 -14.98
CA ILE A 128 -2.43 4.39 -14.77
C ILE A 128 -1.44 3.66 -13.86
N MET A 129 -0.14 3.92 -14.02
CA MET A 129 0.89 3.38 -13.13
C MET A 129 0.72 3.85 -11.68
N GLN A 130 0.40 5.13 -11.47
CA GLN A 130 0.13 5.70 -10.15
C GLN A 130 -1.07 5.01 -9.49
N LYS A 131 -2.18 4.91 -10.23
CA LYS A 131 -3.39 4.22 -9.77
C LYS A 131 -3.07 2.78 -9.34
N ASN A 132 -2.33 2.05 -10.16
CA ASN A 132 -2.00 0.65 -9.90
C ASN A 132 -0.99 0.50 -8.75
N ILE A 133 0.03 1.35 -8.64
CA ILE A 133 0.95 1.35 -7.50
C ILE A 133 0.20 1.58 -6.18
N LEU A 134 -0.69 2.57 -6.13
CA LEU A 134 -1.48 2.85 -4.93
C LEU A 134 -2.46 1.72 -4.61
N LEU A 135 -3.04 1.10 -5.64
CA LEU A 135 -3.89 -0.09 -5.47
C LEU A 135 -3.10 -1.26 -4.84
N PHE A 136 -1.89 -1.53 -5.34
CA PHE A 136 -1.05 -2.61 -4.84
C PHE A 136 -0.55 -2.31 -3.43
N PHE A 137 -0.12 -1.08 -3.17
CA PHE A 137 0.25 -0.64 -1.83
C PHE A 137 -0.92 -0.88 -0.85
N SER A 138 -2.14 -0.50 -1.24
CA SER A 138 -3.35 -0.73 -0.44
C SER A 138 -3.61 -2.21 -0.17
N TYR A 139 -3.40 -3.06 -1.17
CA TYR A 139 -3.53 -4.51 -1.04
C TYR A 139 -2.60 -5.08 0.03
N PHE A 140 -1.30 -4.77 -0.04
CA PHE A 140 -0.33 -5.26 0.95
C PHE A 140 -0.57 -4.66 2.34
N PHE A 141 -0.90 -3.36 2.42
CA PHE A 141 -1.19 -2.71 3.70
C PHE A 141 -2.42 -3.32 4.39
N LYS A 142 -3.51 -3.57 3.64
CA LYS A 142 -4.72 -4.23 4.15
C LYS A 142 -4.45 -5.67 4.59
N SER A 143 -3.62 -6.40 3.84
CA SER A 143 -3.20 -7.76 4.19
C SER A 143 -2.47 -7.76 5.55
N ALA A 144 -1.45 -6.91 5.69
CA ALA A 144 -0.70 -6.76 6.94
C ALA A 144 -1.57 -6.29 8.11
N LEU A 145 -2.51 -5.35 7.90
CA LEU A 145 -3.46 -4.94 8.93
C LEU A 145 -4.34 -6.11 9.38
N THR A 146 -4.76 -6.96 8.45
CA THR A 146 -5.60 -8.13 8.74
C THR A 146 -4.83 -9.18 9.54
N GLU A 147 -3.57 -9.41 9.18
CA GLU A 147 -2.71 -10.39 9.81
C GLU A 147 -2.22 -9.94 11.20
N TYR A 148 -1.68 -8.73 11.32
CA TYR A 148 -0.93 -8.28 12.50
C TYR A 148 -1.74 -7.40 13.46
N PHE A 149 -2.80 -6.75 13.00
CA PHE A 149 -3.61 -5.81 13.80
C PHE A 149 -5.06 -6.29 13.97
N LYS A 150 -5.26 -7.53 14.44
CA LYS A 150 -6.58 -8.15 14.60
C LYS A 150 -7.46 -7.41 15.61
N THR A 151 -8.78 -7.45 15.39
CA THR A 151 -9.78 -6.96 16.35
C THR A 151 -9.94 -7.96 17.49
N GLU A 152 -8.99 -7.91 18.42
CA GLU A 152 -8.93 -8.78 19.59
C GLU A 152 -8.39 -8.01 20.79
N GLY A 153 -8.65 -8.54 21.99
CA GLY A 153 -8.25 -7.90 23.24
C GLY A 153 -8.83 -6.49 23.37
N PHE A 154 -7.94 -5.50 23.40
CA PHE A 154 -8.32 -4.10 23.56
C PHE A 154 -8.76 -3.40 22.26
N ILE A 155 -8.56 -4.00 21.09
CA ILE A 155 -8.96 -3.39 19.80
C ILE A 155 -10.39 -3.80 19.45
N LYS A 156 -11.34 -2.87 19.59
CA LYS A 156 -12.76 -3.12 19.31
C LYS A 156 -13.11 -3.11 17.83
N LYS A 157 -12.53 -2.16 17.09
CA LYS A 157 -12.75 -2.00 15.64
C LYS A 157 -11.54 -1.33 15.02
N LYS A 158 -11.29 -1.64 13.76
CA LYS A 158 -10.33 -0.93 12.91
C LYS A 158 -11.02 -0.47 11.63
N ARG A 159 -10.62 0.68 11.12
CA ARG A 159 -11.05 1.21 9.82
C ARG A 159 -9.84 1.74 9.08
N ILE A 160 -9.82 1.55 7.76
CA ILE A 160 -8.91 2.24 6.85
C ILE A 160 -9.74 3.18 5.99
N ILE A 161 -9.25 4.40 5.81
CA ILE A 161 -9.78 5.39 4.88
C ILE A 161 -8.63 5.78 3.94
N TRP A 162 -8.89 5.64 2.64
CA TRP A 162 -8.05 6.14 1.56
C TRP A 162 -8.75 7.39 1.03
N GLU A 163 -8.10 8.54 1.14
CA GLU A 163 -8.53 9.81 0.55
C GLU A 163 -7.55 10.18 -0.54
#